data_AF-A0A524JJT4-F1
#
_entry.id   AF-A0A524JJT4-F1
#
_cell.length_a   1.000
_cell.length_b   1.000
_cell.length_c   1.000
_cell.angle_alpha   90.00
_cell.angle_beta   90.00
_cell.angle_gamma   90.00
#
_symmetry.space_group_name_H-M   'P 1'
#
loop_
_entity.id
_entity.type
_entity.pdbx_description
1 polymer ?
#
loop_
_entity_poly.entity_id
_entity_poly.type
_entity_poly.pdbx_seq_one_letter_code
_entity_poly.pdbx_strand_id
1 'polypeptide(L)'
;MGIPVNQLRKQVASERKKRKLILLTVVFLSFLYLLITLIFGDMGLLQCRDLFAKKMQLEAQVKEIEQDNARIRSEITSIREDPFYKEKHAREDFGLARPDEYIFQYDR
;
A
#
# COMPACT_ATOMS: atom_id res chain seq x y z
N MET A 1 -70.44 19.18 -35.40
CA MET A 1 -69.57 19.24 -34.21
C MET A 1 -68.31 18.42 -34.51
N GLY A 2 -67.31 19.02 -35.15
CA GLY A 2 -66.10 18.31 -35.61
C GLY A 2 -65.04 18.34 -34.51
N ILE A 3 -64.62 17.17 -34.04
CA ILE A 3 -63.58 17.06 -33.01
C ILE A 3 -62.26 17.60 -33.59
N PRO A 4 -61.54 18.52 -32.92
CA PRO A 4 -60.30 19.09 -33.43
C PRO A 4 -59.15 18.05 -33.35
N VAL A 5 -59.07 17.18 -34.36
CA VAL A 5 -58.03 16.14 -34.56
C VAL A 5 -56.59 16.67 -34.44
N ASN A 6 -56.40 17.97 -34.71
CA ASN A 6 -55.07 18.59 -34.73
C ASN A 6 -54.46 18.77 -33.31
N GLN A 7 -55.27 18.86 -32.25
CA GLN A 7 -54.75 19.07 -30.90
C GLN A 7 -54.24 17.77 -30.25
N LEU A 8 -54.92 16.65 -30.49
CA LEU A 8 -54.54 15.33 -29.98
C LEU A 8 -53.16 14.88 -30.50
N ARG A 9 -52.86 15.12 -31.78
CA ARG A 9 -51.56 14.78 -32.38
C ARG A 9 -50.40 15.58 -31.75
N LYS A 10 -50.62 16.87 -31.47
CA LYS A 10 -49.62 17.72 -30.80
C LYS A 10 -49.40 17.29 -29.35
N GLN A 11 -50.45 16.91 -28.65
CA GLN A 11 -50.38 16.41 -27.28
C GLN A 11 -49.59 15.10 -27.20
N VAL A 12 -49.90 14.11 -28.05
CA VAL A 12 -49.15 12.84 -28.10
C VAL A 12 -47.67 13.05 -28.46
N ALA A 13 -47.36 13.99 -29.36
CA ALA A 13 -45.97 14.32 -29.69
C ALA A 13 -45.21 14.96 -28.52
N SER A 14 -45.88 15.84 -27.75
CA SER A 14 -45.27 16.47 -26.57
C SER A 14 -45.04 15.47 -25.42
N GLU A 15 -45.99 14.57 -25.18
CA GLU A 15 -45.88 13.51 -24.16
C GLU A 15 -44.80 12.47 -24.54
N ARG A 16 -44.66 12.15 -25.83
CA ARG A 16 -43.54 11.33 -26.31
C ARG A 16 -42.18 12.01 -26.10
N LYS A 17 -42.07 13.32 -26.31
CA LYS A 17 -40.83 14.08 -26.04
C LYS A 17 -40.48 14.10 -24.56
N LYS A 18 -41.46 14.35 -23.68
CA LYS A 18 -41.28 14.30 -22.22
C LYS A 18 -40.81 12.93 -21.74
N ARG A 19 -41.45 11.84 -22.20
CA ARG A 19 -41.03 10.47 -21.86
C ARG A 19 -39.61 10.16 -22.34
N LYS A 20 -39.24 10.59 -23.55
CA LYS A 20 -37.86 10.46 -24.04
C LYS A 20 -36.86 11.22 -23.18
N LEU A 21 -37.18 12.46 -22.79
CA LEU A 21 -36.33 13.26 -21.90
C LEU A 21 -36.15 12.59 -20.53
N ILE A 22 -37.23 12.10 -19.92
CA ILE A 22 -37.18 11.39 -18.64
C ILE A 22 -36.28 10.15 -18.77
N LEU A 23 -36.48 9.33 -19.80
CA LEU A 23 -35.63 8.16 -20.05
C LEU A 23 -34.16 8.55 -20.24
N LEU A 24 -33.88 9.62 -20.98
CA LEU A 24 -32.51 10.09 -21.22
C LEU A 24 -31.87 10.59 -19.92
N THR A 25 -32.61 11.31 -19.08
CA THR A 25 -32.12 11.75 -17.77
C THR A 25 -31.85 10.58 -16.83
N VAL A 26 -32.71 9.56 -16.81
CA VAL A 26 -32.52 8.35 -15.98
C VAL A 26 -31.30 7.56 -16.46
N VAL A 27 -31.15 7.37 -17.78
CA VAL A 27 -29.98 6.70 -18.36
C VAL A 27 -28.72 7.47 -18.02
N PHE A 28 -28.72 8.80 -18.19
CA PHE A 28 -27.58 9.65 -17.86
C PHE A 28 -27.19 9.56 -16.38
N LEU A 29 -28.17 9.62 -15.46
CA LEU A 29 -27.92 9.49 -14.02
C LEU A 29 -27.37 8.10 -13.66
N SER A 30 -27.91 7.04 -14.27
CA SER A 30 -27.43 5.67 -14.06
C SER A 30 -25.98 5.50 -14.56
N PHE A 31 -25.66 6.09 -15.72
CA PHE A 31 -24.32 6.07 -16.29
C PHE A 31 -23.32 6.85 -15.42
N LEU A 32 -23.73 8.02 -14.91
CA LEU A 32 -22.92 8.81 -13.99
C LEU A 32 -22.66 8.06 -12.68
N TYR A 33 -23.68 7.40 -12.12
CA TYR A 33 -23.54 6.56 -10.93
C TYR A 33 -22.56 5.40 -11.13
N LEU A 34 -22.64 4.73 -12.29
CA LEU A 34 -21.69 3.67 -12.65
C LEU A 34 -20.26 4.21 -12.80
N LEU A 35 -20.09 5.37 -13.45
CA LEU A 35 -18.79 6.04 -13.56
C LEU A 35 -18.18 6.36 -12.19
N ILE A 36 -18.98 6.92 -11.28
CA ILE A 36 -18.52 7.24 -9.92
C ILE A 36 -18.13 5.96 -9.19
N THR A 37 -18.97 4.92 -9.23
CA THR A 37 -18.67 3.62 -8.60
C THR A 37 -17.45 2.94 -9.24
N LEU A 38 -17.19 3.13 -10.53
CA LEU A 38 -16.01 2.57 -11.18
C LEU A 38 -14.72 3.30 -10.78
N ILE A 39 -14.80 4.61 -10.55
CA ILE A 39 -13.65 5.43 -10.15
C ILE A 39 -13.37 5.33 -8.63
N PHE A 40 -14.43 5.33 -7.81
CA PHE A 40 -14.40 5.39 -6.35
C PHE A 40 -14.77 4.08 -5.65
N GLY A 41 -15.21 3.05 -6.37
CA GLY A 41 -15.53 1.75 -5.76
C GLY A 41 -14.28 1.03 -5.25
N ASP A 42 -14.50 -0.03 -4.48
CA ASP A 42 -13.44 -0.78 -3.77
C ASP A 42 -12.34 -1.37 -4.67
N MET A 43 -12.49 -1.36 -6.00
CA MET A 43 -11.49 -1.74 -7.00
C MET A 43 -11.12 -0.58 -7.96
N GLY A 44 -11.32 0.66 -7.55
CA GLY A 44 -11.02 1.84 -8.35
C GLY A 44 -9.52 2.10 -8.54
N LEU A 45 -9.18 2.88 -9.57
CA LEU A 45 -7.80 3.24 -9.95
C LEU A 45 -6.94 3.81 -8.81
N LEU A 46 -7.57 4.42 -7.81
CA LEU A 46 -6.89 4.95 -6.62
C LEU A 46 -6.21 3.83 -5.81
N GLN A 47 -6.89 2.70 -5.62
CA GLN A 47 -6.38 1.60 -4.82
C GLN A 47 -5.16 0.94 -5.49
N CYS A 48 -5.14 0.87 -6.82
CA CYS A 48 -3.98 0.39 -7.58
C CYS A 48 -2.72 1.24 -7.34
N ARG A 49 -2.87 2.56 -7.15
CA ARG A 49 -1.73 3.45 -6.86
C ARG A 49 -1.21 3.22 -5.45
N ASP A 50 -2.10 3.06 -4.48
CA ASP A 50 -1.72 2.77 -3.08
C ASP A 50 -1.08 1.39 -2.94
N LEU A 51 -1.60 0.38 -3.66
CA LEU A 51 -0.99 -0.95 -3.71
C LEU A 51 0.39 -0.91 -4.34
N PHE A 52 0.60 -0.13 -5.40
CA PHE A 52 1.92 0.02 -6.01
C PHE A 52 2.91 0.71 -5.07
N ALA A 53 2.49 1.77 -4.38
CA ALA A 53 3.31 2.46 -3.40
C ALA A 53 3.67 1.55 -2.20
N LYS A 54 2.70 0.80 -1.66
CA LYS A 54 2.94 -0.19 -0.61
C LYS A 54 3.91 -1.27 -1.07
N LYS A 55 3.71 -1.82 -2.27
CA LYS A 55 4.62 -2.83 -2.84
C LYS A 55 6.06 -2.31 -2.89
N MET A 56 6.27 -1.10 -3.38
CA MET A 56 7.60 -0.48 -3.47
C MET A 56 8.23 -0.25 -2.08
N GLN A 57 7.44 0.17 -1.09
CA GLN A 57 7.93 0.32 0.28
C GLN A 57 8.32 -1.02 0.91
N LEU A 58 7.53 -2.08 0.72
CA LEU A 58 7.87 -3.40 1.22
C LEU A 58 9.13 -3.96 0.54
N GLU A 59 9.27 -3.80 -0.77
CA GLU A 59 10.48 -4.21 -1.48
C GLU A 59 11.73 -3.47 -0.98
N ALA A 60 11.62 -2.16 -0.69
CA ALA A 60 12.71 -1.40 -0.10
C ALA A 60 13.10 -1.91 1.30
N GLN A 61 12.11 -2.19 2.15
CA GLN A 61 12.34 -2.74 3.50
C GLN A 61 12.98 -4.13 3.46
N VAL A 62 12.54 -5.00 2.54
CA VAL A 62 13.16 -6.33 2.36
C VAL A 62 14.63 -6.16 2.00
N LYS A 63 14.95 -5.26 1.06
CA LYS A 63 16.33 -5.01 0.64
C LYS A 63 17.20 -4.47 1.78
N GLU A 64 16.67 -3.57 2.60
CA GLU A 64 17.36 -3.05 3.79
C GLU A 64 17.64 -4.16 4.81
N ILE A 65 16.64 -4.98 5.12
CA ILE A 65 16.77 -6.13 6.03
C ILE A 65 17.77 -7.16 5.50
N GLU A 66 17.79 -7.40 4.18
CA GLU A 66 18.78 -8.29 3.55
C GLU A 66 20.20 -7.76 3.68
N GLN A 67 20.40 -6.45 3.49
CA GLN A 67 21.71 -5.81 3.68
C GLN A 67 22.18 -5.89 5.14
N ASP A 68 21.27 -5.67 6.08
CA ASP A 68 21.56 -5.80 7.52
C ASP A 68 21.91 -7.23 7.89
N ASN A 69 21.15 -8.21 7.40
CA ASN A 69 21.45 -9.62 7.58
C ASN A 69 22.82 -9.99 7.00
N ALA A 70 23.18 -9.48 5.82
CA ALA A 70 24.49 -9.74 5.22
C ALA A 70 25.63 -9.17 6.07
N ARG A 71 25.45 -7.96 6.60
CA ARG A 71 26.41 -7.29 7.49
C ARG A 71 26.59 -8.06 8.79
N ILE A 72 25.50 -8.38 9.49
CA ILE A 72 25.54 -9.14 10.75
C ILE A 72 26.15 -10.52 10.54
N ARG A 73 25.84 -11.20 9.43
CA ARG A 73 26.48 -12.47 9.09
C ARG A 73 27.97 -12.33 8.89
N SER A 74 28.42 -11.25 8.24
CA SER A 74 29.85 -10.99 8.05
C SER A 74 30.58 -10.73 9.38
N GLU A 75 29.94 -10.03 10.31
CA GLU A 75 30.44 -9.82 11.68
C GLU A 75 30.48 -11.14 12.46
N ILE A 76 29.46 -11.99 12.35
CA ILE A 76 29.49 -13.32 12.97
C ILE A 76 30.63 -14.16 12.40
N THR A 77 30.85 -14.14 11.09
CA THR A 77 31.97 -14.89 10.48
C THR A 77 33.32 -14.38 10.94
N SER A 78 33.52 -13.05 11.04
CA SER A 78 34.79 -12.50 11.52
C SER A 78 35.06 -12.85 12.98
N ILE A 79 34.02 -12.82 13.84
CA ILE A 79 34.12 -13.26 15.24
C ILE A 79 34.38 -14.77 15.35
N ARG A 80 33.84 -15.57 14.44
CA ARG A 80 33.94 -17.04 14.52
C ARG A 80 35.29 -17.56 14.02
N GLU A 81 35.84 -16.95 12.98
CA GLU A 81 37.08 -17.39 12.30
C GLU A 81 38.35 -16.98 13.05
N ASP A 82 38.34 -15.89 13.81
CA ASP A 82 39.52 -15.45 14.56
C ASP A 82 39.34 -15.66 16.08
N PRO A 83 40.08 -16.60 16.70
CA PRO A 83 40.09 -16.81 18.15
C PRO A 83 40.43 -15.54 18.93
N PHE A 84 41.27 -14.67 18.38
CA PHE A 84 41.67 -13.41 19.01
C PHE A 84 40.49 -12.43 19.11
N TYR A 85 39.67 -12.33 18.06
CA TYR A 85 38.48 -11.47 18.06
C TYR A 85 37.44 -11.91 19.09
N LYS A 86 37.28 -13.23 19.25
CA LYS A 86 36.38 -13.85 20.22
C LYS A 86 36.82 -13.59 21.66
N GLU A 87 38.13 -13.73 21.93
CA GLU A 87 38.72 -13.40 23.23
C GLU A 87 38.63 -11.90 23.53
N LYS A 88 38.90 -11.04 22.54
CA LYS A 88 38.79 -9.58 22.67
C LYS A 88 37.36 -9.15 22.99
N HIS A 89 36.36 -9.63 22.24
CA HIS A 89 34.95 -9.32 22.47
C HIS A 89 34.47 -9.80 23.86
N ALA A 90 34.88 -10.99 24.28
CA ALA A 90 34.58 -11.50 25.62
C ALA A 90 35.19 -10.63 26.74
N ARG A 91 36.41 -10.10 26.55
CA ARG A 91 37.10 -9.23 27.51
C ARG A 91 36.54 -7.81 27.54
N GLU A 92 36.30 -7.19 26.38
CA GLU A 92 35.90 -5.78 26.28
C GLU A 92 34.40 -5.57 26.56
N ASP A 93 33.53 -6.38 25.95
CA ASP A 93 32.08 -6.16 26.04
C ASP A 93 31.43 -6.90 27.20
N PHE A 94 32.02 -8.02 27.63
CA PHE A 94 31.48 -8.86 28.72
C PHE A 94 32.38 -8.90 29.97
N GLY A 95 33.58 -8.31 29.94
CA GLY A 95 34.49 -8.30 31.09
C GLY A 95 34.97 -9.69 31.53
N LEU A 96 34.90 -10.70 30.66
CA LEU A 96 35.25 -12.08 30.98
C LEU A 96 36.77 -12.26 30.96
N ALA A 97 37.30 -13.02 31.92
CA ALA A 97 38.70 -13.42 32.01
C ALA A 97 38.80 -14.95 32.16
N ARG A 98 39.95 -15.54 31.83
CA ARG A 98 40.16 -16.97 32.08
C ARG A 98 40.22 -17.25 33.59
N PRO A 99 39.94 -18.49 34.04
CA PRO A 99 39.94 -18.84 35.46
C PRO A 99 41.25 -18.57 36.20
N ASP A 100 42.36 -18.48 35.46
CA ASP A 100 43.72 -18.21 35.93
C ASP A 100 44.13 -16.73 35.84
N GLU A 101 43.24 -15.84 35.41
CA GLU A 101 43.52 -14.41 35.22
C GLU A 101 42.80 -13.54 36.25
N TYR A 102 43.43 -12.43 36.67
CA TYR A 102 42.86 -11.47 37.61
C TYR A 102 42.29 -10.25 36.87
N ILE A 103 41.05 -9.86 37.21
CA ILE A 103 40.40 -8.65 36.69
C ILE A 103 40.71 -7.50 37.64
N PHE A 104 41.42 -6.48 37.14
CA PHE A 104 41.67 -5.24 37.89
C PHE A 104 40.61 -4.20 37.53
N GLN A 105 39.65 -3.97 38.42
CA GLN A 105 38.73 -2.84 38.33
C GLN A 105 39.29 -1.68 39.14
N TYR A 106 39.50 -0.55 38.48
CA TYR A 106 39.90 0.69 39.15
C TYR A 106 38.61 1.48 39.43
N ASP A 107 38.32 1.75 40.70
CA ASP A 107 37.33 2.77 41.06
C ASP A 107 37.79 4.12 40.51
N ARG A 108 36.88 4.85 39.87
CA ARG A 108 37.17 6.17 39.30
C ARG A 108 37.41 7.20 40.40
#